data_AF-A0A728CQ24-F1
#
_entry.id   AF-A0A728CQ24-F1
#
_cell.length_a   1.000
_cell.length_b   1.000
_cell.length_c   1.000
_cell.angle_alpha   90.00
_cell.angle_beta   90.00
_cell.angle_gamma   90.00
#
_symmetry.space_group_name_H-M   'P 1'
#
loop_
_entity.id
_entity.type
_entity.pdbx_description
1 polymer ?
#
loop_
_entity_poly.entity_id
_entity_poly.type
_entity_poly.pdbx_seq_one_letter_code
_entity_poly.pdbx_strand_id
1 'polypeptide(L)'
;SVAYTPNSRTFSPTSRPIYAALDFLNGENGGASAYGKSFFELNDNVKTNCTLSPFDIYGHRFGLDTSKLSTFWHMENLIASCQNDFFGYNCFKSLVKMAKGEKFLAHSNYGKGYEGNYIEAHIHGDVCLFRDIKHVYLSLQENSYSESQLYDYAKQINLVLNRDCIILY
;
A
#
# COMPACT_ATOMS: atom_id res chain seq x y z
N SER A 1 18.50 25.63 11.19
CA SER A 1 18.64 24.58 10.16
C SER A 1 18.26 25.19 8.83
N VAL A 2 19.05 24.97 7.76
CA VAL A 2 18.69 25.47 6.43
C VAL A 2 17.68 24.47 5.86
N ALA A 3 16.46 24.91 5.59
CA ALA A 3 15.43 24.05 5.02
C ALA A 3 15.90 23.56 3.64
N TYR A 4 15.98 22.23 3.47
CA TYR A 4 16.31 21.60 2.20
C TYR A 4 15.30 22.06 1.14
N THR A 5 15.78 22.62 0.04
CA THR A 5 14.93 22.98 -1.10
C THR A 5 14.86 21.77 -2.03
N PRO A 6 13.69 21.13 -2.19
CA PRO A 6 13.57 19.95 -3.02
C PRO A 6 13.87 20.28 -4.49
N ASN A 7 14.64 19.41 -5.15
CA ASN A 7 15.09 19.60 -6.54
C ASN A 7 13.96 19.50 -7.59
N SER A 8 12.79 18.98 -7.21
CA SER A 8 11.64 18.87 -8.10
C SER A 8 10.79 20.13 -8.06
N ARG A 9 10.65 20.82 -9.20
CA ARG A 9 9.83 22.03 -9.33
C ARG A 9 8.33 21.80 -9.09
N THR A 10 7.87 20.55 -9.14
CA THR A 10 6.47 20.16 -8.93
C THR A 10 6.23 19.55 -7.54
N PHE A 11 7.27 19.41 -6.72
CA PHE A 11 7.10 18.91 -5.36
C PHE A 11 6.35 19.95 -4.53
N SER A 12 5.13 19.62 -4.13
CA SER A 12 4.44 20.31 -3.06
C SER A 12 4.36 19.38 -1.85
N PRO A 13 4.83 19.80 -0.66
CA PRO A 13 4.69 19.01 0.56
C PRO A 13 3.22 18.86 1.00
N THR A 14 2.28 19.59 0.39
CA THR A 14 0.83 19.44 0.58
C THR A 14 0.15 18.64 -0.54
N SER A 15 0.89 18.23 -1.58
CA SER A 15 0.32 17.35 -2.61
C SER A 15 -0.07 16.02 -1.98
N ARG A 16 -1.28 15.56 -2.28
CA ARG A 16 -1.72 14.23 -1.84
C ARG A 16 -0.81 13.17 -2.48
N PRO A 17 -0.30 12.20 -1.70
CA PRO A 17 0.46 11.10 -2.27
C PRO A 17 -0.44 10.15 -3.06
N ILE A 18 0.18 9.26 -3.82
CA ILE A 18 -0.50 8.06 -4.29
C ILE A 18 -0.58 7.10 -3.09
N TYR A 19 -1.78 6.65 -2.78
CA TYR A 19 -2.07 5.79 -1.64
C TYR A 19 -1.96 4.32 -2.03
N ALA A 20 -1.32 3.55 -1.16
CA ALA A 20 -1.30 2.10 -1.17
C ALA A 20 -1.56 1.58 0.25
N ALA A 21 -1.83 0.29 0.38
CA ALA A 21 -1.96 -0.37 1.68
C ALA A 21 -0.81 -1.34 1.91
N LEU A 22 -0.22 -1.31 3.10
CA LEU A 22 0.76 -2.29 3.52
C LEU A 22 0.04 -3.63 3.75
N ASP A 23 0.37 -4.61 2.93
CA ASP A 23 -0.12 -5.98 3.07
C ASP A 23 0.97 -6.93 3.57
N PHE A 24 1.09 -7.09 4.88
CA PHE A 24 2.08 -7.99 5.48
C PHE A 24 1.58 -9.44 5.61
N LEU A 25 0.29 -9.69 5.38
CA LEU A 25 -0.30 -11.03 5.38
C LEU A 25 -0.38 -11.67 3.99
N ASN A 26 -0.02 -10.92 2.93
CA ASN A 26 -0.17 -11.34 1.53
C ASN A 26 -1.60 -11.82 1.26
N GLY A 27 -2.57 -10.96 1.59
CA GLY A 27 -3.98 -11.23 1.34
C GLY A 27 -4.27 -11.41 -0.15
N GLU A 28 -5.22 -12.27 -0.47
CA GLU A 28 -5.62 -12.59 -1.84
C GLU A 28 -5.99 -11.36 -2.67
N ASN A 29 -6.56 -10.34 -2.03
CA ASN A 29 -7.02 -9.10 -2.66
C ASN A 29 -6.22 -7.88 -2.16
N GLY A 30 -4.97 -8.12 -1.76
CA GLY A 30 -4.09 -7.10 -1.21
C GLY A 30 -4.53 -6.52 0.14
N GLY A 31 -3.94 -5.38 0.49
CA GLY A 31 -4.08 -4.75 1.81
C GLY A 31 -5.32 -3.87 2.01
N ALA A 32 -6.16 -3.66 0.98
CA ALA A 32 -7.35 -2.81 1.08
C ALA A 32 -8.44 -3.14 0.03
N SER A 33 -8.93 -4.37 0.05
CA SER A 33 -9.91 -4.94 -0.88
C SER A 33 -11.24 -4.18 -1.04
N ALA A 34 -11.60 -3.27 -0.13
CA ALA A 34 -12.80 -2.45 -0.31
C ALA A 34 -12.67 -1.43 -1.46
N TYR A 35 -11.45 -1.14 -1.92
CA TYR A 35 -11.21 -0.26 -3.06
C TYR A 35 -11.13 -1.00 -4.40
N GLY A 36 -11.24 -2.33 -4.37
CA GLY A 36 -11.08 -3.21 -5.52
C GLY A 36 -10.29 -4.45 -5.13
N LYS A 37 -10.54 -5.55 -5.84
CA LYS A 37 -9.79 -6.80 -5.69
C LYS A 37 -8.46 -6.69 -6.43
N SER A 38 -8.42 -6.09 -7.61
CA SER A 38 -7.17 -5.89 -8.36
C SER A 38 -6.21 -4.91 -7.64
N PHE A 39 -4.92 -5.22 -7.61
CA PHE A 39 -3.90 -4.40 -6.94
C PHE A 39 -2.53 -4.49 -7.64
N PHE A 40 -1.62 -3.57 -7.32
CA PHE A 40 -0.23 -3.66 -7.73
C PHE A 40 0.68 -3.92 -6.52
N GLU A 41 1.68 -4.78 -6.69
CA GLU A 41 2.78 -4.92 -5.75
C GLU A 41 3.89 -3.95 -6.16
N LEU A 42 4.35 -3.11 -5.25
CA LEU A 42 5.49 -2.22 -5.48
C LEU A 42 6.81 -3.01 -5.55
N ASN A 43 7.80 -2.50 -6.27
CA ASN A 43 9.18 -2.98 -6.15
C ASN A 43 9.75 -2.61 -4.77
N ASP A 44 10.70 -3.40 -4.27
CA ASP A 44 11.20 -3.27 -2.90
C ASP A 44 11.90 -1.93 -2.63
N ASN A 45 12.59 -1.39 -3.63
CA ASN A 45 13.19 -0.05 -3.56
C ASN A 45 12.15 1.07 -3.43
N VAL A 46 10.94 0.88 -3.96
CA VAL A 46 9.83 1.84 -3.80
C VAL A 46 9.23 1.69 -2.41
N LYS A 47 9.04 0.45 -1.93
CA LYS A 47 8.55 0.18 -0.57
C LYS A 47 9.41 0.89 0.49
N THR A 48 10.74 0.90 0.34
CA THR A 48 11.65 1.59 1.28
C THR A 48 11.59 3.12 1.21
N ASN A 49 11.11 3.67 0.09
CA ASN A 49 10.95 5.12 -0.12
C ASN A 49 9.56 5.64 0.28
N CYS A 50 8.61 4.75 0.56
CA CYS A 50 7.28 5.15 1.02
C CYS A 50 7.35 5.78 2.43
N THR A 51 6.43 6.72 2.67
CA THR A 51 6.05 7.05 4.05
C THR A 51 4.86 6.19 4.48
N LEU A 52 4.71 5.96 5.78
CA LEU A 52 3.68 5.11 6.36
C LEU A 52 2.84 5.90 7.37
N SER A 53 1.55 5.63 7.44
CA SER A 53 0.66 6.19 8.46
C SER A 53 -0.36 5.15 8.94
N PRO A 54 -0.91 5.31 10.16
CA PRO A 54 -1.90 4.37 10.71
C PRO A 54 -3.25 4.36 9.95
N PHE A 55 -3.55 5.41 9.15
CA PHE A 55 -4.77 5.64 8.37
C PHE A 55 -4.56 6.86 7.45
N ASP A 56 -5.59 7.28 6.70
CA ASP A 56 -5.56 8.51 5.88
C ASP A 56 -5.42 9.76 6.75
N ILE A 57 -4.19 10.26 6.85
CA ILE A 57 -3.85 11.48 7.59
C ILE A 57 -4.08 12.76 6.77
N TYR A 58 -4.43 12.64 5.49
CA TYR A 58 -4.79 13.76 4.61
C TYR A 58 -6.32 13.91 4.48
N GLY A 59 -7.08 13.00 5.07
CA GLY A 59 -8.53 12.97 5.04
C GLY A 59 -9.17 14.09 5.87
N HIS A 60 -10.37 14.51 5.47
CA HIS A 60 -11.16 15.53 6.15
C HIS A 60 -11.43 15.22 7.63
N ARG A 61 -11.45 13.93 8.00
CA ARG A 61 -11.79 13.48 9.36
C ARG A 61 -10.73 13.84 10.40
N PHE A 62 -9.45 13.80 10.02
CA PHE A 62 -8.34 13.97 10.96
C PHE A 62 -7.59 15.29 10.79
N GLY A 63 -7.81 15.99 9.66
CA GLY A 63 -6.96 17.09 9.26
C GLY A 63 -5.55 16.60 8.91
N LEU A 64 -4.82 17.38 8.12
CA LEU A 64 -3.43 17.05 7.78
C LEU A 64 -2.59 16.90 9.06
N ASP A 65 -2.34 15.67 9.48
CA ASP A 65 -1.53 15.38 10.67
C ASP A 65 -0.26 14.61 10.31
N THR A 66 0.70 15.37 9.81
CA THR A 66 2.02 14.85 9.43
C THR A 66 2.82 14.30 10.61
N SER A 67 2.42 14.55 11.87
CA SER A 67 3.09 13.98 13.04
C SER A 67 2.91 12.46 13.14
N LYS A 68 1.93 11.90 12.43
CA LYS A 68 1.69 10.46 12.34
C LYS A 68 2.45 9.77 11.20
N LEU A 69 3.18 10.53 10.38
CA LEU A 69 4.00 9.96 9.30
C LEU A 69 5.23 9.25 9.88
N SER A 70 5.54 8.12 9.27
CA SER A 70 6.74 7.33 9.50
C SER A 70 7.45 7.04 8.18
N THR A 71 8.71 6.66 8.27
CA THR A 71 9.46 6.11 7.13
C THR A 71 9.90 4.69 7.46
N PHE A 72 10.45 3.97 6.47
CA PHE A 72 11.07 2.67 6.73
C PHE A 72 12.13 2.72 7.84
N TRP A 73 12.87 3.82 7.93
CA TRP A 73 13.97 4.00 8.90
C TRP A 73 13.53 4.59 10.25
N HIS A 74 12.34 5.19 10.30
CA HIS A 74 11.79 5.88 11.46
C HIS A 74 10.31 5.52 11.62
N MET A 75 10.05 4.42 12.34
CA MET A 75 8.72 3.85 12.55
C MET A 75 8.07 4.27 13.88
N GLU A 76 8.71 5.13 14.67
CA GLU A 76 8.32 5.47 16.04
C GLU A 76 6.91 6.06 16.09
N ASN A 77 6.56 6.93 15.13
CA ASN A 77 5.24 7.56 15.06
C ASN A 77 4.14 6.56 14.71
N LEU A 78 4.41 5.62 13.80
CA LEU A 78 3.50 4.54 13.45
C LEU A 78 3.29 3.64 14.66
N ILE A 79 4.37 3.22 15.32
CA ILE A 79 4.33 2.41 16.54
C ILE A 79 3.48 3.12 17.58
N ALA A 80 3.78 4.37 17.93
CA ALA A 80 3.08 5.14 18.94
C ALA A 80 1.58 5.31 18.61
N SER A 81 1.27 5.62 17.36
CA SER A 81 -0.10 5.81 16.89
C SER A 81 -0.89 4.49 16.82
N CYS A 82 -0.19 3.37 16.63
CA CYS A 82 -0.78 2.05 16.52
C CYS A 82 -0.80 1.23 17.83
N GLN A 83 -0.46 1.82 18.97
CA GLN A 83 -0.50 1.09 20.26
C GLN A 83 -1.93 0.80 20.73
N ASN A 84 -2.87 1.69 20.41
CA ASN A 84 -4.24 1.61 20.89
C ASN A 84 -5.16 1.05 19.79
N ASP A 85 -6.10 0.19 20.18
CA ASP A 85 -7.17 -0.29 19.30
C ASP A 85 -8.27 0.79 19.21
N PHE A 86 -7.89 2.01 18.81
CA PHE A 86 -8.79 3.18 18.80
C PHE A 86 -10.04 2.93 17.94
N PHE A 87 -9.95 2.01 16.96
CA PHE A 87 -11.04 1.56 16.09
C PHE A 87 -11.41 0.07 16.31
N GLY A 88 -11.08 -0.51 17.47
CA GLY A 88 -11.39 -1.90 17.83
C GLY A 88 -10.41 -2.96 17.31
N TYR A 89 -9.62 -2.65 16.27
CA TYR A 89 -8.51 -3.47 15.80
C TYR A 89 -7.33 -2.59 15.39
N ASN A 90 -6.12 -3.08 15.64
CA ASN A 90 -4.90 -2.49 15.12
C ASN A 90 -4.05 -3.53 14.38
N CYS A 91 -3.94 -3.39 13.06
CA CYS A 91 -3.16 -4.29 12.22
C CYS A 91 -1.67 -4.36 12.60
N PHE A 92 -1.12 -3.32 13.25
CA PHE A 92 0.26 -3.33 13.73
C PHE A 92 0.53 -4.43 14.76
N LYS A 93 -0.46 -4.80 15.61
CA LYS A 93 -0.30 -5.90 16.57
C LYS A 93 -0.07 -7.24 15.87
N SER A 94 -0.79 -7.49 14.78
CA SER A 94 -0.60 -8.67 13.95
C SER A 94 0.78 -8.68 13.30
N LEU A 95 1.25 -7.53 12.80
CA LEU A 95 2.60 -7.38 12.26
C LEU A 95 3.69 -7.67 13.30
N VAL A 96 3.55 -7.16 14.54
CA VAL A 96 4.49 -7.42 15.64
C VAL A 96 4.55 -8.92 15.99
N LYS A 97 3.39 -9.59 16.07
CA LYS A 97 3.35 -11.04 16.32
C LYS A 97 4.02 -11.82 15.19
N MET A 98 3.77 -11.45 13.94
CA MET A 98 4.42 -12.06 12.78
C MET A 98 5.94 -11.91 12.83
N ALA A 99 6.43 -10.69 13.14
CA ALA A 99 7.86 -10.41 13.24
C ALA A 99 8.56 -11.21 14.35
N LYS A 100 7.83 -11.56 15.42
CA LYS A 100 8.32 -12.42 16.51
C LYS A 100 8.21 -13.92 16.21
N GLY A 101 7.66 -14.31 15.07
CA GLY A 101 7.35 -15.71 14.75
C GLY A 101 6.25 -16.32 15.61
N GLU A 102 5.42 -15.48 16.25
CA GLU A 102 4.30 -15.94 17.07
C GLU A 102 3.13 -16.37 16.18
N LYS A 103 2.41 -17.42 16.58
CA LYS A 103 1.11 -17.74 15.96
C LYS A 103 0.10 -16.67 16.32
N PHE A 104 -0.60 -16.15 15.32
CA PHE A 104 -1.73 -15.25 15.53
C PHE A 104 -2.83 -15.55 14.51
N LEU A 105 -4.06 -15.22 14.90
CA LEU A 105 -5.17 -15.17 13.98
C LEU A 105 -5.26 -13.73 13.47
N ALA A 106 -5.23 -13.57 12.15
CA ALA A 106 -5.52 -12.28 11.53
C ALA A 106 -6.93 -11.85 11.94
N HIS A 107 -7.10 -10.58 12.31
CA HIS A 107 -8.43 -10.08 12.62
C HIS A 107 -9.28 -10.10 11.35
N SER A 108 -10.56 -10.41 11.47
CA SER A 108 -11.51 -10.52 10.35
C SER A 108 -11.70 -9.22 9.56
N ASN A 109 -11.16 -8.11 10.05
CA ASN A 109 -11.22 -6.80 9.41
C ASN A 109 -9.95 -6.43 8.66
N TYR A 110 -8.83 -7.13 8.87
CA TYR A 110 -7.58 -6.88 8.16
C TYR A 110 -7.84 -6.83 6.65
N GLY A 111 -7.26 -5.83 5.97
CA GLY A 111 -7.32 -5.75 4.51
C GLY A 111 -8.68 -5.32 3.93
N LYS A 112 -9.68 -5.01 4.76
CA LYS A 112 -11.02 -4.56 4.30
C LYS A 112 -11.10 -3.07 3.97
N GLY A 113 -9.99 -2.32 3.98
CA GLY A 113 -9.94 -0.93 3.49
C GLY A 113 -10.67 0.12 4.35
N TYR A 114 -11.06 -0.18 5.59
CA TYR A 114 -11.54 0.82 6.55
C TYR A 114 -10.43 1.31 7.49
N GLU A 115 -10.59 2.50 8.06
CA GLU A 115 -9.63 3.10 9.01
C GLU A 115 -9.24 2.11 10.12
N GLY A 116 -7.94 2.00 10.40
CA GLY A 116 -7.37 1.09 11.41
C GLY A 116 -7.22 -0.37 10.97
N ASN A 117 -7.79 -0.77 9.83
CA ASN A 117 -7.73 -2.14 9.33
C ASN A 117 -6.55 -2.43 8.38
N TYR A 118 -5.79 -1.40 8.04
CA TYR A 118 -4.56 -1.47 7.25
C TYR A 118 -3.63 -0.32 7.66
N ILE A 119 -2.35 -0.46 7.35
CA ILE A 119 -1.38 0.64 7.42
C ILE A 119 -1.32 1.26 6.02
N GLU A 120 -1.43 2.57 5.94
CA GLU A 120 -1.38 3.29 4.69
C GLU A 120 0.07 3.55 4.29
N ALA A 121 0.39 3.31 3.02
CA ALA A 121 1.66 3.62 2.41
C ALA A 121 1.48 4.76 1.41
N HIS A 122 2.36 5.75 1.47
CA HIS A 122 2.32 6.94 0.64
C HIS A 122 3.51 6.95 -0.30
N ILE A 123 3.20 7.02 -1.59
CA ILE A 123 4.19 7.19 -2.65
C ILE A 123 4.18 8.66 -3.03
N HIS A 124 5.31 9.32 -2.84
CA HIS A 124 5.47 10.74 -3.15
C HIS A 124 6.04 10.90 -4.56
N GLY A 125 5.22 11.46 -5.46
CA GLY A 125 5.55 11.61 -6.89
C GLY A 125 4.83 10.59 -7.77
N ASP A 126 5.23 10.52 -9.03
CA ASP A 126 4.58 9.66 -10.02
C ASP A 126 5.01 8.19 -9.89
N VAL A 127 4.04 7.28 -10.05
CA VAL A 127 4.27 5.84 -10.16
C VAL A 127 4.44 5.47 -11.62
N CYS A 128 5.61 4.93 -11.96
CA CYS A 128 5.92 4.41 -13.28
C CYS A 128 5.83 2.88 -13.28
N LEU A 129 4.88 2.32 -14.05
CA LEU A 129 4.63 0.88 -14.12
C LEU A 129 5.92 0.05 -14.32
N PHE A 130 6.80 0.47 -15.22
CA PHE A 130 8.00 -0.30 -15.59
C PHE A 130 9.13 -0.24 -14.57
N ARG A 131 9.14 0.80 -13.73
CA ARG A 131 10.21 1.04 -12.75
C ARG A 131 9.77 0.68 -11.33
N ASP A 132 8.53 1.00 -10.99
CA ASP A 132 8.08 1.05 -9.60
C ASP A 132 7.20 -0.15 -9.23
N ILE A 133 6.62 -0.83 -10.21
CA ILE A 133 5.72 -1.96 -10.00
C ILE A 133 6.46 -3.27 -10.21
N LYS A 134 6.26 -4.17 -9.25
CA LYS A 134 6.76 -5.54 -9.30
C LYS A 134 5.81 -6.44 -10.06
N HIS A 135 4.55 -6.46 -9.62
CA HIS A 135 3.48 -7.20 -10.26
C HIS A 135 2.19 -6.37 -10.26
N VAL A 136 1.35 -6.61 -11.25
CA VAL A 136 -0.04 -6.15 -11.28
C VAL A 136 -0.91 -7.40 -11.18
N TYR A 137 -1.67 -7.50 -10.12
CA TYR A 137 -2.65 -8.55 -9.88
C TYR A 137 -4.01 -8.06 -10.35
N LEU A 138 -4.57 -8.71 -11.36
CA LEU A 138 -5.88 -8.39 -11.91
C LEU A 138 -6.86 -9.49 -11.55
N SER A 139 -7.91 -9.12 -10.85
CA SER A 139 -9.00 -10.04 -10.52
C SER A 139 -9.86 -10.30 -11.75
N LEU A 140 -10.15 -11.56 -12.03
CA LEU A 140 -11.10 -11.97 -13.07
C LEU A 140 -12.55 -11.58 -12.71
N GLN A 141 -12.84 -11.32 -11.44
CA GLN A 141 -14.20 -11.03 -10.95
C GLN A 141 -14.65 -9.59 -11.18
N GLU A 142 -13.73 -8.67 -11.50
CA GLU A 142 -14.00 -7.23 -11.62
C GLU A 142 -13.85 -6.71 -13.06
N ASN A 143 -13.83 -7.62 -14.03
CA ASN A 143 -13.54 -7.28 -15.41
C ASN A 143 -14.74 -7.44 -16.35
N SER A 144 -14.78 -6.62 -17.41
CA SER A 144 -15.80 -6.67 -18.46
C SER A 144 -15.39 -7.51 -19.67
N TYR A 145 -14.10 -7.85 -19.81
CA TYR A 145 -13.58 -8.73 -20.85
C TYR A 145 -13.80 -10.20 -20.50
N SER A 146 -13.84 -11.06 -21.52
CA SER A 146 -13.83 -12.50 -21.29
C SER A 146 -12.51 -12.95 -20.69
N GLU A 147 -12.53 -14.07 -19.96
CA GLU A 147 -11.32 -14.67 -19.39
C GLU A 147 -10.23 -14.90 -20.45
N SER A 148 -10.60 -15.43 -21.62
CA SER A 148 -9.68 -15.63 -22.74
C SER A 148 -9.00 -14.34 -23.21
N GLN A 149 -9.75 -13.24 -23.31
CA GLN A 149 -9.21 -11.93 -23.70
C GLN A 149 -8.22 -11.42 -22.66
N LEU A 150 -8.51 -11.60 -21.37
CA LEU A 150 -7.62 -11.17 -20.30
C LEU A 150 -6.30 -11.94 -20.32
N TYR A 151 -6.34 -13.25 -20.49
CA TYR A 151 -5.14 -14.06 -20.62
C TYR A 151 -4.32 -13.65 -21.85
N ASP A 152 -4.97 -13.38 -22.99
CA ASP A 152 -4.29 -12.92 -24.20
C ASP A 152 -3.62 -11.55 -24.00
N TYR A 153 -4.28 -10.61 -23.33
CA TYR A 153 -3.71 -9.30 -23.01
C TYR A 153 -2.55 -9.40 -22.01
N ALA A 154 -2.73 -10.15 -20.93
CA ALA A 154 -1.67 -10.37 -19.94
C ALA A 154 -0.42 -10.99 -20.60
N LYS A 155 -0.62 -11.99 -21.47
CA LYS A 155 0.45 -12.61 -22.25
C LYS A 155 1.16 -11.61 -23.16
N GLN A 156 0.41 -10.81 -23.92
CA GLN A 156 1.00 -9.81 -24.83
C GLN A 156 1.81 -8.76 -24.06
N ILE A 157 1.27 -8.26 -22.95
CA ILE A 157 1.97 -7.28 -22.11
C ILE A 157 3.25 -7.90 -21.53
N ASN A 158 3.16 -9.08 -20.93
CA ASN A 158 4.33 -9.75 -20.33
C ASN A 158 5.42 -10.04 -21.38
N LEU A 159 5.04 -10.41 -22.60
CA LEU A 159 5.97 -10.59 -23.73
C LEU A 159 6.66 -9.27 -24.12
N VAL A 160 5.90 -8.18 -24.28
CA VAL A 160 6.45 -6.88 -24.66
C VAL A 160 7.39 -6.34 -23.58
N LEU A 161 7.07 -6.58 -22.31
CA LEU A 161 7.89 -6.17 -21.18
C LEU A 161 9.05 -7.11 -20.88
N ASN A 162 9.10 -8.27 -21.55
CA ASN A 162 10.05 -9.35 -21.26
C ASN A 162 10.09 -9.69 -19.76
N ARG A 163 8.91 -9.72 -19.13
CA ARG A 163 8.72 -9.93 -17.69
C ARG A 163 7.32 -10.41 -17.41
N ASP A 164 7.18 -11.37 -16.49
CA ASP A 164 5.89 -11.75 -15.92
C ASP A 164 5.42 -10.67 -14.92
N CYS A 165 4.84 -9.59 -15.44
CA CYS A 165 4.40 -8.44 -14.65
C CYS A 165 2.91 -8.51 -14.33
N ILE A 166 2.08 -8.96 -15.26
CA ILE A 166 0.64 -9.11 -15.08
C ILE A 166 0.32 -10.53 -14.62
N ILE A 167 -0.36 -10.64 -13.48
CA ILE A 167 -0.83 -11.87 -12.87
C ILE A 167 -2.36 -11.81 -12.81
N LEU A 168 -3.03 -12.80 -13.38
CA LEU A 168 -4.49 -12.95 -13.30
C LEU A 168 -4.83 -13.91 -12.17
N TYR A 169 -5.91 -13.64 -11.44
CA TYR A 169 -6.40 -14.51 -10.36
C TYR A 169 -7.91 -14.42 -10.15
#